data_AF-A0A0C1EL77-F1
#
_entry.id   AF-A0A0C1EL77-F1
#
_cell.length_a   1.000
_cell.length_b   1.000
_cell.length_c   1.000
_cell.angle_alpha   90.00
_cell.angle_beta   90.00
_cell.angle_gamma   90.00
#
_symmetry.space_group_name_H-M   'P 1'
#
loop_
_entity.id
_entity.type
_entity.pdbx_description
1 polymer ?
#
loop_
_entity_poly.entity_id
_entity_poly.type
_entity_poly.pdbx_seq_one_letter_code
_entity_poly.pdbx_strand_id
1 'polypeptide(L)'
;MDYRRNHVYLGRVFLNEIRNLMSHFKIFVYCVLAFISLVNLGCSREHVHKKKHLVVRENPAWQSVVSYATEHLPLEGKLVGKSDGFVYLKVDDDYIRRLFPMLGLKEDGFRVPPYFRRIDSPGAHISVFYADEHITPEELGKTFHFIPKKIVVLQLSKNTSYAVLQVESPELEKLREKYGATPKLFGHDFHISLARKKAHLHYK
;
A
#
# COMPACT_ATOMS: atom_id res chain seq x y z
N MET A 1 -41.86 -64.85 54.41
CA MET A 1 -41.15 -63.56 54.60
C MET A 1 -40.02 -63.48 53.60
N ASP A 2 -40.20 -62.76 52.50
CA ASP A 2 -39.07 -62.38 51.65
C ASP A 2 -39.45 -61.11 50.87
N TYR A 3 -38.88 -59.97 51.25
CA TYR A 3 -39.13 -58.67 50.62
C TYR A 3 -37.94 -57.71 50.79
N ARG A 4 -36.71 -58.23 50.68
CA ARG A 4 -35.48 -57.40 50.78
C ARG A 4 -34.36 -57.81 49.82
N ARG A 5 -34.70 -58.20 48.59
CA ARG A 5 -33.68 -58.58 47.58
C ARG A 5 -33.76 -57.85 46.22
N ASN A 6 -34.50 -56.75 46.10
CA ASN A 6 -34.68 -56.04 44.81
C ASN A 6 -34.18 -54.58 44.72
N HIS A 7 -33.57 -53.99 45.76
CA HIS A 7 -33.19 -52.57 45.73
C HIS A 7 -31.73 -52.26 45.34
N VAL A 8 -30.87 -53.25 45.09
CA VAL A 8 -29.44 -53.00 44.83
C VAL A 8 -29.09 -52.98 43.34
N TYR A 9 -29.91 -53.55 42.45
CA TYR A 9 -29.61 -53.61 41.01
C TYR A 9 -30.06 -52.39 40.20
N LEU A 10 -31.09 -51.65 40.64
CA LEU A 10 -31.57 -50.47 39.90
C LEU A 10 -30.63 -49.24 40.02
N GLY A 11 -29.89 -49.10 41.12
CA GLY A 11 -29.04 -47.93 41.35
C GLY A 11 -27.77 -47.90 40.47
N ARG A 12 -27.19 -49.05 40.13
CA ARG A 12 -25.96 -49.12 39.32
C ARG A 12 -26.20 -48.89 37.83
N VAL A 13 -27.38 -49.23 37.31
CA VAL A 13 -27.74 -48.99 35.90
C VAL A 13 -28.00 -47.49 35.68
N PHE A 14 -28.74 -46.86 36.61
CA PHE A 14 -29.07 -45.43 36.52
C PHE A 14 -27.83 -44.51 36.64
N LEU A 15 -26.85 -44.89 37.48
CA LEU A 15 -25.59 -44.14 37.62
C LEU A 15 -24.69 -44.25 36.38
N ASN A 16 -24.72 -45.36 35.65
CA ASN A 16 -23.94 -45.53 34.41
C ASN A 16 -24.56 -44.77 33.23
N GLU A 17 -25.89 -44.68 33.15
CA GLU A 17 -26.58 -43.85 32.15
C GLU A 17 -26.31 -42.35 32.36
N ILE A 18 -26.34 -41.87 33.61
CA ILE A 18 -26.00 -40.47 33.92
C ILE A 18 -24.52 -40.17 33.60
N ARG A 19 -23.60 -41.12 33.84
CA ARG A 19 -22.17 -40.93 33.51
C ARG A 19 -21.92 -40.86 32.00
N ASN A 20 -22.65 -41.65 31.21
CA ASN A 20 -22.61 -41.55 29.74
C ASN A 20 -23.25 -40.25 29.25
N LEU A 21 -24.38 -39.82 29.83
CA LEU A 21 -25.03 -38.56 29.48
C LEU A 21 -24.12 -37.34 29.77
N MET A 22 -23.37 -37.37 30.89
CA MET A 22 -22.39 -36.33 31.22
C MET A 22 -21.12 -36.37 30.35
N SER A 23 -20.74 -37.55 29.83
CA SER A 23 -19.64 -37.70 28.86
C SER A 23 -19.99 -37.03 27.52
N HIS A 24 -21.19 -37.28 27.00
CA HIS A 24 -21.69 -36.63 25.79
C HIS A 24 -21.91 -35.12 25.98
N PHE A 25 -22.32 -34.67 27.16
CA PHE A 25 -22.45 -33.24 27.46
C PHE A 25 -21.09 -32.52 27.49
N LYS A 26 -20.03 -33.16 28.01
CA LYS A 26 -18.67 -32.62 27.96
C LYS A 26 -18.15 -32.51 26.53
N ILE A 27 -18.36 -33.55 25.70
CA ILE A 27 -17.96 -33.53 24.28
C ILE A 27 -18.71 -32.42 23.53
N PHE A 28 -20.01 -32.24 23.80
CA PHE A 28 -20.80 -31.17 23.19
C PHE A 28 -20.31 -29.77 23.59
N VAL A 29 -19.98 -29.56 24.87
CA VAL A 29 -19.41 -28.27 25.33
C VAL A 29 -18.04 -28.01 24.70
N TYR A 30 -17.16 -29.01 24.56
CA TYR A 30 -15.87 -28.84 23.87
C TYR A 30 -16.04 -28.56 22.37
N CYS A 31 -17.02 -29.17 21.69
CA CYS A 31 -17.29 -28.88 20.28
C CYS A 31 -17.84 -27.46 20.07
N VAL A 32 -18.72 -26.97 20.94
CA VAL A 32 -19.25 -25.60 20.87
C VAL A 32 -18.16 -24.56 21.16
N LEU A 33 -17.29 -24.80 22.15
CA LEU A 33 -16.16 -23.91 22.45
C LEU A 33 -15.08 -23.93 21.35
N ALA A 34 -14.85 -25.06 20.69
CA ALA A 34 -13.96 -25.15 19.53
C ALA A 34 -14.55 -24.41 18.31
N PHE A 35 -15.88 -24.44 18.11
CA PHE A 35 -16.55 -23.68 17.05
C PHE A 35 -16.49 -22.17 17.32
N ILE A 36 -16.67 -21.71 18.56
CA ILE A 36 -16.51 -20.29 18.93
C ILE A 36 -15.05 -19.83 18.71
N SER A 37 -14.06 -20.71 18.94
CA SER A 37 -12.66 -20.40 18.68
C SER A 37 -12.35 -20.33 17.17
N LEU A 38 -12.93 -21.23 16.36
CA LEU A 38 -12.77 -21.22 14.89
C LEU A 38 -13.49 -20.05 14.21
N VAL A 39 -14.65 -19.62 14.70
CA VAL A 39 -15.35 -18.42 14.19
C VAL A 39 -14.57 -17.15 14.55
N ASN A 40 -13.85 -17.11 15.68
CA ASN A 40 -13.01 -15.96 16.04
C ASN A 40 -11.65 -15.90 15.33
N LEU A 41 -11.19 -16.98 14.68
CA LEU A 41 -10.03 -16.96 13.79
C LEU A 41 -10.36 -16.48 12.36
N GLY A 42 -11.64 -16.28 12.05
CA GLY A 42 -12.13 -15.71 10.80
C GLY A 42 -12.30 -14.19 10.81
N CYS A 43 -11.80 -13.49 11.82
CA CYS A 43 -11.71 -12.02 11.78
C CYS A 43 -10.48 -11.65 10.94
N SER A 44 -10.59 -11.86 9.62
CA SER A 44 -9.72 -11.18 8.67
C SER A 44 -9.84 -9.71 9.00
N ARG A 45 -8.74 -9.17 9.54
CA ARG A 45 -8.58 -7.78 9.87
C ARG A 45 -8.55 -7.07 8.53
N GLU A 46 -9.72 -6.82 7.94
CA GLU A 46 -9.86 -5.82 6.91
C GLU A 46 -9.29 -4.54 7.52
N HIS A 47 -8.05 -4.25 7.15
CA HIS A 47 -7.54 -2.91 7.20
C HIS A 47 -8.44 -2.12 6.26
N VAL A 48 -9.55 -1.63 6.82
CA VAL A 48 -10.32 -0.54 6.27
C VAL A 48 -9.34 0.62 6.22
N HIS A 49 -8.59 0.69 5.12
CA HIS A 49 -7.84 1.86 4.72
C HIS A 49 -8.87 2.95 4.55
N LYS A 50 -9.12 3.68 5.64
CA LYS A 50 -9.98 4.86 5.67
C LYS A 50 -9.48 5.75 4.54
N LYS A 51 -10.25 5.79 3.44
CA LYS A 51 -9.88 6.46 2.18
C LYS A 51 -9.63 7.92 2.54
N LYS A 52 -8.36 8.30 2.74
CA LYS A 52 -8.02 9.69 3.01
C LYS A 52 -8.49 10.47 1.78
N HIS A 53 -9.36 11.44 2.01
CA HIS A 53 -9.94 12.24 0.95
C HIS A 53 -8.82 13.07 0.31
N LEU A 54 -8.26 12.53 -0.78
CA LEU A 54 -7.16 13.13 -1.48
C LEU A 54 -7.73 14.23 -2.37
N VAL A 55 -7.46 15.48 -2.01
CA VAL A 55 -7.87 16.63 -2.83
C VAL A 55 -6.86 16.78 -3.96
N VAL A 56 -7.35 16.76 -5.19
CA VAL A 56 -6.56 16.94 -6.42
C VAL A 56 -6.83 18.34 -6.95
N ARG A 57 -5.78 19.15 -7.09
CA ARG A 57 -5.82 20.44 -7.79
C ARG A 57 -5.08 20.31 -9.11
N GLU A 58 -5.73 20.71 -10.19
CA GLU A 58 -5.14 20.83 -11.52
C GLU A 58 -5.02 22.31 -11.89
N ASN A 59 -4.14 22.63 -12.83
CA ASN A 59 -4.01 23.97 -13.40
C ASN A 59 -3.78 23.83 -14.91
N PRO A 60 -4.68 24.33 -15.77
CA PRO A 60 -4.52 24.24 -17.22
C PRO A 60 -3.20 24.82 -17.73
N ALA A 61 -2.63 25.82 -17.04
CA ALA A 61 -1.34 26.41 -17.41
C ALA A 61 -0.18 25.41 -17.31
N TRP A 62 -0.32 24.31 -16.57
CA TRP A 62 0.72 23.28 -16.48
C TRP A 62 0.77 22.36 -17.70
N GLN A 63 -0.18 22.45 -18.62
CA GLN A 63 -0.13 21.67 -19.85
C GLN A 63 1.11 22.00 -20.69
N SER A 64 1.53 23.26 -20.73
CA SER A 64 2.77 23.67 -21.42
C SER A 64 4.02 23.09 -20.75
N VAL A 65 3.99 22.88 -19.43
CA VAL A 65 5.08 22.24 -18.67
C VAL A 65 5.15 20.75 -18.99
N VAL A 66 3.99 20.10 -19.16
CA VAL A 66 3.93 18.71 -19.65
C VAL A 66 4.48 18.61 -21.07
N SER A 67 4.05 19.49 -21.99
CA SER A 67 4.59 19.53 -23.36
C SER A 67 6.10 19.73 -23.38
N TYR A 68 6.63 20.65 -22.57
CA TYR A 68 8.06 20.84 -22.42
C TYR A 68 8.76 19.54 -22.00
N ALA A 69 8.23 18.83 -21.01
CA ALA A 69 8.79 17.56 -20.57
C ALA A 69 8.78 16.49 -21.68
N THR A 70 7.70 16.41 -22.45
CA THR A 70 7.57 15.46 -23.57
C THR A 70 8.58 15.75 -24.69
N GLU A 71 8.85 17.01 -24.97
CA GLU A 71 9.70 17.43 -26.10
C GLU A 71 11.20 17.49 -25.75
N HIS A 72 11.55 17.74 -24.49
CA HIS A 72 12.92 18.11 -24.10
C HIS A 72 13.56 17.21 -23.04
N LEU A 73 12.82 16.30 -22.41
CA LEU A 73 13.36 15.39 -21.39
C LEU A 73 13.31 13.93 -21.86
N PRO A 74 14.25 13.08 -21.40
CA PRO A 74 14.22 11.66 -21.71
C PRO A 74 12.93 10.99 -21.20
N LEU A 75 12.24 10.28 -22.09
CA LEU A 75 10.98 9.56 -21.79
C LEU A 75 11.22 8.13 -21.31
N GLU A 76 12.38 7.91 -20.70
CA GLU A 76 12.86 6.62 -20.25
C GLU A 76 13.64 6.75 -18.95
N GLY A 77 13.81 5.62 -18.26
CA GLY A 77 14.63 5.55 -17.06
C GLY A 77 15.13 4.14 -16.81
N LYS A 78 16.07 4.00 -15.87
CA LYS A 78 16.67 2.71 -15.52
C LYS A 78 16.03 2.16 -14.25
N LEU A 79 15.64 0.89 -14.25
CA LEU A 79 15.08 0.25 -13.06
C LEU A 79 16.18 0.01 -12.02
N VAL A 80 15.99 0.51 -10.81
CA VAL A 80 16.97 0.45 -9.73
C VAL A 80 16.29 -0.10 -8.47
N GLY A 81 16.98 -1.01 -7.78
CA GLY A 81 16.59 -1.53 -6.48
C GLY A 81 17.49 -0.98 -5.38
N LYS A 82 16.92 -0.71 -4.21
CA LYS A 82 17.66 -0.40 -2.98
C LYS A 82 17.78 -1.65 -2.11
N SER A 83 18.76 -1.65 -1.21
CA SER A 83 18.97 -2.73 -0.23
C SER A 83 17.81 -2.93 0.75
N ASP A 84 16.92 -1.93 0.88
CA ASP A 84 15.70 -2.01 1.70
C ASP A 84 14.51 -2.65 0.96
N GLY A 85 14.69 -3.08 -0.29
CA GLY A 85 13.62 -3.67 -1.11
C GLY A 85 12.82 -2.66 -1.92
N PHE A 86 13.07 -1.35 -1.80
CA PHE A 86 12.41 -0.35 -2.64
C PHE A 86 12.93 -0.41 -4.09
N VAL A 87 12.02 -0.51 -5.05
CA VAL A 87 12.34 -0.54 -6.48
C VAL A 87 11.70 0.66 -7.16
N TYR A 88 12.47 1.37 -7.96
CA TYR A 88 12.04 2.58 -8.65
C TYR A 88 12.69 2.70 -10.02
N LEU A 89 12.02 3.40 -10.94
CA LEU A 89 12.62 3.85 -12.17
C LEU A 89 13.40 5.13 -11.89
N LYS A 90 14.72 5.09 -12.06
CA LYS A 90 15.59 6.26 -12.01
C LYS A 90 15.43 7.04 -13.31
N VAL A 91 14.94 8.27 -13.21
CA VAL A 91 14.77 9.19 -14.35
C VAL A 91 15.72 10.39 -14.20
N ASP A 92 15.80 11.21 -15.25
CA ASP A 92 16.63 12.41 -15.24
C ASP A 92 16.17 13.39 -14.14
N ASP A 93 17.11 13.88 -13.35
CA ASP A 93 16.84 14.85 -12.29
C ASP A 93 16.37 16.22 -12.82
N ASP A 94 16.56 16.49 -14.12
CA ASP A 94 16.01 17.66 -14.80
C ASP A 94 14.48 17.68 -14.82
N TYR A 95 13.79 16.54 -14.64
CA TYR A 95 12.36 16.54 -14.36
C TYR A 95 12.02 17.42 -13.15
N ILE A 96 12.85 17.41 -12.10
CA ILE A 96 12.63 18.25 -10.93
C ILE A 96 13.25 19.63 -11.16
N ARG A 97 14.50 19.71 -11.62
CA ARG A 97 15.25 20.97 -11.73
C ARG A 97 14.63 21.95 -12.74
N ARG A 98 14.07 21.45 -13.84
CA ARG A 98 13.48 22.28 -14.91
C ARG A 98 11.99 22.53 -14.67
N LEU A 99 11.23 21.48 -14.36
CA LEU A 99 9.76 21.62 -14.33
C LEU A 99 9.27 22.36 -13.08
N PHE A 100 9.87 22.14 -11.90
CA PHE A 100 9.39 22.79 -10.67
C PHE A 100 9.37 24.32 -10.75
N PRO A 101 10.44 25.01 -11.21
CA PRO A 101 10.40 26.46 -11.42
C PRO A 101 9.26 26.94 -12.32
N MET A 102 8.89 26.16 -13.34
CA MET A 102 7.83 26.49 -14.30
C MET A 102 6.42 26.40 -13.69
N LEU A 103 6.25 25.71 -12.56
CA LEU A 103 4.93 25.54 -11.94
C LEU A 103 4.41 26.76 -11.19
N GLY A 104 5.28 27.74 -10.86
CA GLY A 104 4.91 28.91 -10.08
C GLY A 104 4.52 28.62 -8.62
N LEU A 105 4.82 27.42 -8.10
CA LEU A 105 4.36 26.96 -6.79
C LEU A 105 5.25 27.41 -5.60
N LYS A 106 6.33 28.16 -5.86
CA LYS A 106 7.29 28.57 -4.82
C LYS A 106 6.63 29.49 -3.78
N GLU A 107 5.82 30.44 -4.25
CA GLU A 107 5.08 31.38 -3.39
C GLU A 107 3.96 30.68 -2.61
N ASP A 108 3.42 29.59 -3.15
CA ASP A 108 2.49 28.69 -2.44
C ASP A 108 3.17 27.87 -1.34
N GLY A 109 4.47 28.04 -1.11
CA GLY A 109 5.24 27.35 -0.06
C GLY A 109 5.76 25.96 -0.47
N PHE A 110 5.67 25.59 -1.75
CA PHE A 110 6.29 24.36 -2.24
C PHE A 110 7.80 24.52 -2.36
N ARG A 111 8.52 23.41 -2.15
CA ARG A 111 9.98 23.32 -2.26
C ARG A 111 10.35 22.04 -3.02
N VAL A 112 11.57 22.01 -3.54
CA VAL A 112 12.15 20.81 -4.13
C VAL A 112 12.06 19.65 -3.11
N PRO A 113 11.64 18.44 -3.52
CA PRO A 113 11.60 17.30 -2.63
C PRO A 113 12.98 17.01 -2.03
N PRO A 114 13.08 16.41 -0.84
CA PRO A 114 14.35 16.17 -0.16
C PRO A 114 15.18 15.03 -0.78
N TYR A 115 15.03 14.75 -2.08
CA TYR A 115 15.67 13.64 -2.81
C TYR A 115 17.10 13.93 -3.29
N PHE A 116 17.66 15.09 -2.94
CA PHE A 116 19.02 15.50 -3.29
C PHE A 116 19.90 15.75 -2.06
N ARG A 117 19.46 15.30 -0.88
CA ARG A 117 20.11 15.64 0.40
C ARG A 117 21.23 14.67 0.80
N ARG A 118 21.26 13.47 0.22
CA ARG A 118 22.25 12.44 0.51
C ARG A 118 22.70 11.76 -0.79
N ILE A 119 23.90 11.19 -0.77
CA ILE A 119 24.48 10.50 -1.92
C ILE A 119 23.66 9.28 -2.38
N ASP A 120 22.92 8.66 -1.46
CA ASP A 120 22.04 7.51 -1.70
C ASP A 120 20.59 7.90 -2.02
N SER A 121 20.29 9.20 -2.13
CA SER A 121 18.94 9.64 -2.44
C SER A 121 18.59 9.35 -3.90
N PRO A 122 17.37 8.90 -4.21
CA PRO A 122 17.00 8.47 -5.56
C PRO A 122 16.95 9.61 -6.59
N GLY A 123 16.98 10.88 -6.16
CA GLY A 123 16.73 12.02 -7.04
C GLY A 123 15.31 11.97 -7.62
N ALA A 124 15.14 12.40 -8.88
CA ALA A 124 13.90 12.18 -9.62
C ALA A 124 13.72 10.68 -9.91
N HIS A 125 12.53 10.17 -9.63
CA HIS A 125 12.21 8.75 -9.78
C HIS A 125 10.70 8.54 -9.94
N ILE A 126 10.36 7.35 -10.42
CA ILE A 126 9.01 6.79 -10.41
C ILE A 126 9.05 5.55 -9.50
N SER A 127 8.24 5.51 -8.44
CA SER A 127 8.12 4.30 -7.60
C SER A 127 7.53 3.15 -8.41
N VAL A 128 8.13 1.96 -8.33
CA VAL A 128 7.65 0.76 -9.04
C VAL A 128 7.22 -0.33 -8.07
N PHE A 129 8.03 -0.66 -7.05
CA PHE A 129 7.64 -1.53 -5.93
C PHE A 129 8.05 -0.92 -4.60
N TYR A 130 7.17 -0.93 -3.61
CA TYR A 130 7.50 -0.58 -2.24
C TYR A 130 8.19 -1.74 -1.51
N ALA A 131 8.98 -1.41 -0.49
CA ALA A 131 9.75 -2.38 0.28
C ALA A 131 8.89 -3.48 0.93
N ASP A 132 7.65 -3.15 1.31
CA ASP A 132 6.67 -4.06 1.90
C ASP A 132 6.02 -5.00 0.88
N GLU A 133 6.21 -4.77 -0.42
CA GLU A 133 5.81 -5.72 -1.47
C GLU A 133 6.80 -6.90 -1.57
N HIS A 134 8.01 -6.78 -0.99
CA HIS A 134 9.05 -7.83 -0.96
C HIS A 134 9.43 -8.39 -2.34
N ILE A 135 9.36 -7.56 -3.40
CA ILE A 135 9.68 -7.94 -4.78
C ILE A 135 11.05 -7.39 -5.18
N THR A 136 11.92 -8.27 -5.68
CA THR A 136 13.19 -7.90 -6.33
C THR A 136 13.18 -8.43 -7.76
N PRO A 137 12.90 -7.58 -8.77
CA PRO A 137 12.74 -8.05 -10.13
C PRO A 137 14.08 -8.42 -10.79
N GLU A 138 14.08 -9.42 -11.66
CA GLU A 138 15.24 -9.77 -12.51
C GLU A 138 15.57 -8.67 -13.52
N GLU A 139 14.63 -7.77 -13.79
CA GLU A 139 14.75 -6.65 -14.71
C GLU A 139 15.53 -5.45 -14.14
N LEU A 140 16.08 -5.55 -12.93
CA LEU A 140 16.95 -4.51 -12.39
C LEU A 140 18.07 -4.18 -13.38
N GLY A 141 18.27 -2.88 -13.60
CA GLY A 141 19.21 -2.35 -14.57
C GLY A 141 18.70 -2.21 -16.00
N LYS A 142 17.49 -2.70 -16.33
CA LYS A 142 16.87 -2.49 -17.64
C LYS A 142 16.24 -1.10 -17.75
N THR A 143 16.12 -0.62 -18.98
CA THR A 143 15.43 0.63 -19.32
C THR A 143 13.95 0.38 -19.52
N PHE A 144 13.11 1.29 -19.03
CA PHE A 144 11.67 1.30 -19.27
C PHE A 144 11.24 2.69 -19.75
N HIS A 145 10.22 2.72 -20.61
CA HIS A 145 9.66 3.95 -21.18
C HIS A 145 8.40 4.38 -20.47
N PHE A 146 8.15 5.69 -20.48
CA PHE A 146 6.93 6.27 -19.93
C PHE A 146 6.49 7.51 -20.71
N ILE A 147 5.22 7.88 -20.56
CA ILE A 147 4.60 9.01 -21.25
C ILE A 147 4.10 10.02 -20.20
N PRO A 148 4.61 11.26 -20.18
CA PRO A 148 4.07 12.34 -19.36
C PRO A 148 2.60 12.63 -19.70
N LYS A 149 1.72 12.71 -18.69
CA LYS A 149 0.29 12.96 -18.90
C LYS A 149 -0.14 14.34 -18.43
N LYS A 150 -0.05 14.57 -17.12
CA LYS A 150 -0.55 15.78 -16.47
C LYS A 150 0.14 16.03 -15.15
N ILE A 151 0.16 17.30 -14.74
CA ILE A 151 0.66 17.70 -13.43
C ILE A 151 -0.52 17.97 -12.52
N VAL A 152 -0.46 17.42 -11.31
CA VAL A 152 -1.50 17.60 -10.30
C VAL A 152 -0.86 17.90 -8.94
N VAL A 153 -1.58 18.64 -8.11
CA VAL A 153 -1.25 18.81 -6.70
C VAL A 153 -2.15 17.91 -5.87
N LEU A 154 -1.54 17.00 -5.13
CA LEU A 154 -2.18 16.05 -4.23
C LEU A 154 -2.07 16.55 -2.79
N GLN A 155 -3.20 16.70 -2.09
CA GLN A 155 -3.23 16.97 -0.65
C GLN A 155 -3.33 15.64 0.13
N LEU A 156 -2.23 15.19 0.75
CA LEU A 156 -2.19 13.92 1.49
C LEU A 156 -2.68 14.05 2.94
N SER A 157 -2.52 15.25 3.52
CA SER A 157 -3.00 15.61 4.86
C SER A 157 -3.18 17.12 4.96
N LYS A 158 -3.73 17.66 6.06
CA LYS A 158 -3.87 19.12 6.23
C LYS A 158 -2.57 19.91 6.00
N ASN A 159 -1.42 19.29 6.27
CA ASN A 159 -0.12 19.97 6.27
C ASN A 159 0.84 19.47 5.18
N THR A 160 0.44 18.50 4.36
CA THR A 160 1.33 17.89 3.38
C THR A 160 0.67 17.84 2.00
N SER A 161 1.31 18.50 1.04
CA SER A 161 0.93 18.49 -0.36
C SER A 161 2.12 18.11 -1.24
N TYR A 162 1.84 17.46 -2.36
CA TYR A 162 2.83 17.12 -3.38
C TYR A 162 2.36 17.60 -4.73
N ALA A 163 3.23 18.26 -5.49
CA ALA A 163 3.04 18.47 -6.93
C ALA A 163 3.73 17.30 -7.64
N VAL A 164 2.98 16.57 -8.46
CA VAL A 164 3.47 15.37 -9.14
C VAL A 164 3.14 15.44 -10.63
N LEU A 165 4.06 14.97 -11.47
CA LEU A 165 3.80 14.66 -12.87
C LEU A 165 3.32 13.22 -12.95
N GLN A 166 2.05 13.00 -13.31
CA GLN A 166 1.51 11.68 -13.60
C GLN A 166 2.02 11.21 -14.97
N VAL A 167 2.37 9.93 -15.04
CA VAL A 167 2.90 9.29 -16.24
C VAL A 167 2.21 7.95 -16.48
N GLU A 168 2.13 7.57 -17.74
CA GLU A 168 1.72 6.24 -18.19
C GLU A 168 2.95 5.40 -18.51
N SER A 169 2.95 4.11 -18.13
CA SER A 169 3.98 3.17 -18.57
C SER A 169 3.41 1.75 -18.63
N PRO A 170 2.90 1.33 -19.80
CA PRO A 170 2.41 -0.04 -19.99
C PRO A 170 3.48 -1.10 -19.71
N GLU A 171 4.76 -0.77 -19.89
CA GLU A 171 5.87 -1.67 -19.58
C GLU A 171 6.02 -1.90 -18.06
N LEU A 172 5.89 -0.85 -17.25
CA LEU A 172 5.92 -0.97 -15.79
C LEU A 172 4.66 -1.64 -15.23
N GLU A 173 3.50 -1.42 -15.84
CA GLU A 173 2.27 -2.14 -15.48
C GLU A 173 2.44 -3.65 -15.68
N LYS A 174 2.92 -4.06 -16.86
CA LYS A 174 3.24 -5.47 -17.16
C LYS A 174 4.30 -6.05 -16.23
N LEU A 175 5.32 -5.25 -15.89
CA LEU A 175 6.34 -5.67 -14.92
C LEU A 175 5.69 -5.96 -13.56
N ARG A 176 4.82 -5.09 -13.06
CA ARG A 176 4.13 -5.31 -11.78
C ARG A 176 3.25 -6.55 -11.82
N GLU A 177 2.50 -6.74 -12.91
CA GLU A 177 1.66 -7.93 -13.11
C GLU A 177 2.48 -9.22 -13.16
N LYS A 178 3.67 -9.22 -13.79
CA LYS A 178 4.59 -10.37 -13.83
C LYS A 178 4.93 -10.89 -12.42
N TYR A 179 5.02 -10.00 -11.43
CA TYR A 179 5.33 -10.36 -10.04
C TYR A 179 4.10 -10.47 -9.14
N GLY A 180 2.89 -10.58 -9.72
CA GLY A 180 1.64 -10.78 -8.98
C GLY A 180 1.12 -9.53 -8.24
N ALA A 181 1.69 -8.36 -8.53
CA ALA A 181 1.22 -7.09 -7.98
C ALA A 181 0.15 -6.46 -8.87
N THR A 182 -0.65 -5.54 -8.33
CA THR A 182 -1.59 -4.75 -9.14
C THR A 182 -0.82 -3.90 -10.16
N PRO A 183 -1.33 -3.70 -11.39
CA PRO A 183 -0.59 -2.94 -12.43
C PRO A 183 -0.25 -1.52 -12.00
N LYS A 184 -1.09 -0.91 -11.17
CA LYS A 184 -0.91 0.44 -10.62
C LYS A 184 -0.67 0.42 -9.11
N LEU A 185 0.20 1.29 -8.63
CA LEU A 185 0.43 1.52 -7.20
C LEU A 185 -0.81 2.20 -6.59
N PHE A 186 -1.46 1.51 -5.65
CA PHE A 186 -2.68 1.99 -4.97
C PHE A 186 -3.81 2.43 -5.93
N GLY A 187 -3.84 1.90 -7.16
CA GLY A 187 -4.84 2.26 -8.17
C GLY A 187 -4.65 3.64 -8.81
N HIS A 188 -3.46 4.25 -8.69
CA HIS A 188 -3.14 5.55 -9.27
C HIS A 188 -2.06 5.45 -10.33
N ASP A 189 -2.05 6.40 -11.28
CA ASP A 189 -0.98 6.51 -12.27
C ASP A 189 0.38 6.63 -11.57
N PHE A 190 1.40 6.05 -12.19
CA PHE A 190 2.79 6.29 -11.84
C PHE A 190 3.08 7.79 -11.86
N HIS A 191 4.02 8.25 -11.05
CA HIS A 191 4.30 9.68 -10.99
C HIS A 191 5.73 10.01 -10.58
N ILE A 192 6.18 11.17 -11.04
CA ILE A 192 7.42 11.82 -10.61
C ILE A 192 7.04 12.95 -9.65
N SER A 193 7.59 12.92 -8.44
CA SER A 193 7.39 14.01 -7.47
C SER A 193 8.23 15.23 -7.84
N LEU A 194 7.57 16.33 -8.18
CA LEU A 194 8.21 17.58 -8.62
C LEU A 194 8.45 18.55 -7.46
N ALA A 195 7.50 18.61 -6.51
CA ALA A 195 7.59 19.52 -5.38
C ALA A 195 6.81 19.01 -4.17
N ARG A 196 7.19 19.48 -2.99
CA ARG A 196 6.52 19.19 -1.72
C ARG A 196 6.26 20.47 -0.94
N LYS A 197 5.07 20.57 -0.35
CA LYS A 197 4.73 21.54 0.70
C LYS A 197 4.55 20.78 2.01
N LYS A 198 5.30 21.15 3.05
CA LYS A 198 5.07 20.70 4.43
C LYS A 198 4.85 21.94 5.28
N ALA A 199 3.62 22.19 5.71
CA ALA A 199 3.37 23.25 6.68
C ALA A 199 4.08 22.88 7.99
N HIS A 200 5.00 23.73 8.45
CA HIS A 200 5.49 23.63 9.82
C HIS A 200 4.30 23.93 10.72
N LEU A 201 3.90 22.95 11.54
CA LEU A 201 3.10 23.26 12.71
C LEU A 201 3.97 24.19 13.55
N HIS A 202 3.60 25.48 13.62
CA HIS A 202 4.04 26.31 14.72
C HIS A 202 3.52 25.63 15.98
N TYR A 203 4.39 24.90 16.69
CA TYR A 203 4.20 24.68 18.11
C TYR A 203 4.29 26.08 18.72
N LYS A 204 3.14 26.65 19.08
CA LYS A 204 3.06 27.78 19.99
C LYS A 204 3.39 27.29 21.39
#